data_AF-A0A9E5W3A7-F1
#
_entry.id   AF-A0A9E5W3A7-F1
#
_cell.length_a   1.000
_cell.length_b   1.000
_cell.length_c   1.000
_cell.angle_alpha   90.00
_cell.angle_beta   90.00
_cell.angle_gamma   90.00
#
_symmetry.space_group_name_H-M   'P 1'
#
loop_
_entity.id
_entity.type
_entity.pdbx_description
1 polymer ?
#
loop_
_entity_poly.entity_id
_entity_poly.type
_entity_poly.pdbx_seq_one_letter_code
_entity_poly.pdbx_strand_id
1 'polypeptide(L)'
;MLDFNALKAAVAELDEEKVLELLNNFVAANPTPEEAQKAIEACQSGMAAVGDLFEKKEYFVGDLIFAAELMTSAFEILKPVLGSASSAKVGTILLGTVAGDLHD
;
A
#
# COMPACT_ATOMS: atom_id res chain seq x y z
N MET A 1 3.37 12.39 -14.03
CA MET A 1 3.77 10.98 -13.83
C MET A 1 4.09 10.83 -12.35
N LEU A 2 3.52 9.85 -11.67
CA LEU A 2 3.78 9.63 -10.24
C LEU A 2 5.26 9.32 -10.03
N ASP A 3 5.89 9.99 -9.06
CA ASP A 3 7.23 9.64 -8.63
C ASP A 3 7.15 8.52 -7.57
N PHE A 4 7.44 7.30 -8.01
CA PHE A 4 7.41 6.11 -7.15
C PHE A 4 8.46 6.16 -6.03
N ASN A 5 9.57 6.89 -6.21
CA ASN A 5 10.55 7.07 -5.14
C ASN A 5 10.01 8.02 -4.07
N ALA A 6 9.31 9.09 -4.49
CA ALA A 6 8.67 10.01 -3.55
C ALA A 6 7.54 9.33 -2.77
N LEU A 7 6.74 8.47 -3.42
CA LEU A 7 5.71 7.67 -2.75
C LEU A 7 6.33 6.68 -1.75
N LYS A 8 7.37 5.95 -2.16
CA LYS A 8 8.11 5.05 -1.26
C LYS A 8 8.64 5.78 -0.03
N ALA A 9 9.27 6.95 -0.22
CA ALA A 9 9.81 7.75 0.87
C ALA A 9 8.70 8.23 1.81
N ALA A 10 7.59 8.74 1.27
CA ALA A 10 6.46 9.18 2.07
C ALA A 10 5.86 8.06 2.94
N VAL A 11 5.75 6.83 2.40
CA VAL A 11 5.33 5.66 3.18
C VAL A 11 6.37 5.29 4.24
N ALA A 12 7.66 5.30 3.91
CA ALA A 12 8.72 4.99 4.85
C ALA A 12 8.82 5.99 6.01
N GLU A 13 8.48 7.26 5.76
CA GLU A 13 8.45 8.35 6.74
C GLU A 13 7.11 8.46 7.48
N LEU A 14 6.11 7.62 7.15
CA LEU A 14 4.76 7.66 7.70
C LEU A 14 4.05 9.02 7.47
N ASP A 15 4.35 9.68 6.36
CA ASP A 15 3.74 10.93 5.95
C ASP A 15 2.39 10.66 5.25
N GLU A 16 1.34 10.48 6.06
CA GLU A 16 -0.01 10.17 5.58
C GLU A 16 -0.52 11.22 4.58
N GLU A 17 -0.41 12.51 4.91
CA GLU A 17 -0.92 13.59 4.07
C GLU A 17 -0.31 13.51 2.66
N LYS A 18 1.00 13.33 2.58
CA LYS A 18 1.72 13.24 1.31
C LYS A 18 1.42 11.95 0.55
N VAL A 19 1.29 10.81 1.23
CA VAL A 19 0.89 9.54 0.60
C VAL A 19 -0.50 9.68 -0.04
N LEU A 20 -1.47 10.20 0.72
CA LEU A 20 -2.82 10.39 0.23
C LEU A 20 -2.86 11.39 -0.93
N GLU A 21 -2.12 12.50 -0.84
CA GLU A 21 -2.03 13.48 -1.92
C GLU A 21 -1.49 12.85 -3.22
N LEU A 22 -0.36 12.13 -3.13
CA LEU A 22 0.28 11.49 -4.28
C LEU A 22 -0.64 10.46 -4.94
N LEU A 23 -1.31 9.63 -4.14
CA LEU A 23 -2.20 8.58 -4.63
C LEU A 23 -3.50 9.15 -5.21
N ASN A 24 -4.11 10.15 -4.58
CA ASN A 24 -5.31 10.80 -5.12
C ASN A 24 -5.02 11.50 -6.45
N ASN A 25 -3.91 12.24 -6.54
CA ASN A 25 -3.47 12.87 -7.79
C ASN A 25 -3.17 11.83 -8.88
N PHE A 26 -2.56 10.71 -8.50
CA PHE A 26 -2.29 9.61 -9.41
C PHE A 26 -3.58 8.98 -9.95
N VAL A 27 -4.54 8.64 -9.08
CA VAL A 27 -5.83 8.05 -9.50
C VAL A 27 -6.65 9.05 -10.32
N ALA A 28 -6.61 10.34 -10.00
CA ALA A 28 -7.26 11.39 -10.78
C ALA A 28 -6.70 11.53 -12.20
N ALA A 29 -5.44 11.16 -12.42
CA ALA A 29 -4.83 11.08 -13.75
C ALA A 29 -5.27 9.84 -14.56
N ASN A 30 -6.16 9.02 -14.00
CA ASN A 30 -6.77 7.84 -14.61
C ASN A 30 -5.73 6.84 -15.19
N PRO A 31 -4.82 6.32 -14.34
CA PRO A 31 -3.68 5.55 -14.78
C PRO A 31 -4.06 4.14 -15.23
N THR A 32 -3.11 3.45 -15.85
CA THR A 32 -3.28 2.05 -16.26
C THR A 32 -3.17 1.11 -15.05
N PRO A 33 -3.74 -0.11 -15.13
CA PRO A 33 -3.56 -1.13 -14.09
C PRO A 33 -2.09 -1.48 -13.82
N GLU A 34 -1.24 -1.45 -14.84
CA GLU A 34 0.21 -1.67 -14.70
C GLU A 34 0.88 -0.57 -13.87
N GLU A 35 0.47 0.69 -14.03
CA GLU A 35 0.98 1.80 -13.22
C GLU A 35 0.46 1.73 -11.78
N ALA A 36 -0.80 1.31 -11.59
CA ALA A 36 -1.34 1.09 -10.25
C ALA A 36 -0.61 -0.04 -9.52
N GLN A 37 -0.24 -1.12 -10.23
CA GLN A 37 0.60 -2.19 -9.68
C GLN A 37 1.96 -1.65 -9.22
N LYS A 38 2.60 -0.77 -10.01
CA LYS A 38 3.86 -0.12 -9.61
C LYS A 38 3.69 0.80 -8.39
N ALA A 39 2.53 1.45 -8.23
CA ALA A 39 2.23 2.24 -7.04
C ALA A 39 2.15 1.36 -5.79
N ILE A 40 1.52 0.18 -5.89
CA ILE A 40 1.50 -0.81 -4.80
C ILE A 40 2.91 -1.29 -4.46
N GLU A 41 3.71 -1.63 -5.46
CA GLU A 41 5.11 -2.07 -5.26
C GLU A 41 5.95 -0.99 -4.57
N ALA A 42 5.71 0.29 -4.89
CA ALA A 42 6.34 1.42 -4.22
C ALA A 42 5.91 1.53 -2.74
N CYS A 43 4.62 1.39 -2.46
CA CYS A 43 4.09 1.36 -1.09
C CYS A 43 4.66 0.18 -0.28
N GLN A 44 4.70 -1.02 -0.86
CA GLN A 44 5.32 -2.22 -0.24
C GLN A 44 6.81 -2.01 0.04
N SER A 45 7.53 -1.36 -0.88
CA SER A 45 8.93 -1.01 -0.69
C SER A 45 9.14 0.02 0.42
N GLY A 46 8.17 0.91 0.64
CA GLY A 46 8.15 1.83 1.79
C GLY A 46 7.90 1.08 3.09
N MET A 47 6.93 0.17 3.10
CA MET A 47 6.62 -0.68 4.24
C MET A 47 7.80 -1.56 4.67
N ALA A 48 8.60 -2.08 3.72
CA ALA A 48 9.84 -2.77 4.03
C ALA A 48 10.84 -1.88 4.80
N ALA A 49 10.94 -0.61 4.43
CA ALA A 49 11.79 0.35 5.14
C ALA A 49 11.27 0.65 6.56
N VAL A 50 9.95 0.73 6.75
CA VAL A 50 9.34 0.82 8.10
C VAL A 50 9.74 -0.37 8.96
N GLY A 51 9.73 -1.58 8.38
CA GLY A 51 10.21 -2.80 9.03
C GLY A 51 11.70 -2.71 9.43
N ASP A 52 12.56 -2.27 8.52
CA ASP A 52 13.99 -2.07 8.81
C ASP A 52 14.23 -1.06 9.95
N LEU A 53 13.44 0.02 10.00
CA LEU A 53 13.51 1.04 11.06
C LEU A 53 13.03 0.49 12.40
N PHE A 54 12.00 -0.35 12.40
CA PHE A 54 11.55 -1.06 13.59
C PHE A 54 12.61 -2.02 14.12
N GLU A 55 13.25 -2.82 13.26
CA GLU A 55 14.35 -3.71 13.65
C GLU A 55 15.54 -2.95 14.26
N LYS A 56 15.80 -1.74 13.76
CA LYS A 56 16.83 -0.83 14.30
C LYS A 56 16.41 -0.10 15.57
N LYS A 57 15.17 -0.30 16.05
CA LYS A 57 14.57 0.38 17.22
C LYS A 57 14.44 1.90 17.02
N GLU A 58 14.37 2.35 15.76
CA GLU A 58 14.06 3.72 15.41
C GLU A 58 12.54 3.95 15.39
N TYR A 59 11.79 2.92 14.98
CA TYR A 59 10.33 2.85 15.06
C TYR A 59 9.86 1.85 16.12
N PHE A 60 8.64 2.06 16.59
CA PHE A 60 7.97 1.27 17.62
C PHE A 60 6.74 0.54 17.06
N VAL A 61 6.11 -0.27 17.90
CA VAL A 61 4.91 -1.04 17.51
C VAL A 61 3.77 -0.12 17.07
N GLY A 62 3.63 1.06 17.66
CA GLY A 62 2.63 2.05 17.24
C GLY A 62 2.82 2.52 15.80
N ASP A 63 4.08 2.70 15.38
CA ASP A 63 4.43 3.11 14.02
C ASP A 63 4.10 2.00 13.00
N LEU A 64 4.30 0.73 13.36
CA LEU A 64 3.90 -0.41 12.52
C LEU A 64 2.38 -0.49 12.34
N ILE A 65 1.61 -0.28 13.42
CA ILE A 65 0.15 -0.27 13.38
C ILE A 65 -0.33 0.87 12.47
N PHE A 66 0.25 2.06 12.63
CA PHE A 66 -0.08 3.21 11.80
C PHE A 66 0.28 2.98 10.33
N ALA A 67 1.45 2.39 10.05
CA ALA A 67 1.85 2.03 8.70
C ALA A 67 0.87 1.05 8.03
N ALA A 68 0.33 0.09 8.79
CA ALA A 68 -0.67 -0.85 8.30
C ALA A 68 -2.00 -0.15 7.96
N GLU A 69 -2.46 0.79 8.80
CA GLU A 69 -3.64 1.61 8.51
C GLU A 69 -3.42 2.49 7.27
N LEU A 70 -2.25 3.13 7.15
CA LEU A 70 -1.88 3.93 5.99
C LEU A 70 -1.85 3.11 4.69
N MET A 71 -1.30 1.88 4.75
CA MET A 71 -1.32 0.94 3.63
C MET A 71 -2.74 0.56 3.23
N THR A 72 -3.63 0.33 4.21
CA THR A 72 -5.04 0.02 3.95
C THR A 72 -5.70 1.17 3.18
N SER A 73 -5.54 2.40 3.65
CA SER A 73 -6.05 3.61 2.97
C SER A 73 -5.48 3.76 1.55
N ALA A 74 -4.18 3.52 1.37
CA ALA A 74 -3.54 3.55 0.06
C ALA A 74 -4.15 2.52 -0.91
N PHE A 75 -4.42 1.30 -0.44
CA PHE A 75 -5.07 0.26 -1.23
C PHE A 75 -6.50 0.63 -1.61
N GLU A 76 -7.28 1.23 -0.70
CA GLU A 76 -8.65 1.67 -1.00
C GLU A 76 -8.68 2.72 -2.12
N ILE A 77 -7.70 3.63 -2.15
CA ILE A 77 -7.55 4.64 -3.20
C ILE A 77 -7.18 3.99 -4.54
N LEU A 78 -6.29 2.99 -4.54
CA LEU A 78 -5.81 2.33 -5.77
C LEU A 78 -6.81 1.29 -6.34
N LYS A 79 -7.67 0.73 -5.50
CA LYS A 79 -8.70 -0.27 -5.85
C LYS A 79 -9.51 0.03 -7.12
N PRO A 80 -10.05 1.25 -7.37
CA PRO A 80 -10.78 1.56 -8.59
C PRO A 80 -9.94 1.41 -9.88
N VAL A 81 -8.62 1.64 -9.82
CA VAL A 81 -7.74 1.57 -10.99
C VAL A 81 -7.29 0.13 -11.28
N LEU A 82 -7.05 -0.66 -10.23
CA LEU A 82 -6.67 -2.08 -10.35
C LEU A 82 -7.78 -2.93 -10.98
N GLY A 83 -8.98 -2.36 -11.07
CA GLY A 83 -10.08 -2.88 -11.84
C GLY A 83 -10.95 -3.84 -11.04
N SER A 84 -12.26 -3.60 -11.12
CA SER A 84 -13.26 -4.65 -11.12
C SER A 84 -13.18 -5.37 -12.46
N ALA A 85 -12.09 -6.11 -12.71
CA ALA A 85 -12.07 -7.03 -13.83
C ALA A 85 -13.31 -7.90 -13.70
N SER A 86 -14.22 -7.80 -14.67
CA SER A 86 -15.29 -8.77 -14.90
C SER A 86 -14.60 -10.08 -15.24
N SER A 87 -14.03 -10.70 -14.22
CA SER A 87 -13.36 -11.97 -14.29
C SER A 87 -14.50 -12.98 -14.35
N ALA A 88 -14.56 -13.72 -15.45
CA ALA A 88 -15.37 -14.93 -15.49
C ALA A 88 -15.01 -15.73 -14.23
N LYS A 89 -16.00 -16.08 -13.41
CA LYS A 89 -15.78 -16.72 -12.12
C LYS A 89 -15.08 -18.07 -12.36
N VAL A 90 -13.76 -18.11 -12.20
CA VAL A 90 -12.95 -19.31 -12.49
C VAL A 90 -13.12 -20.37 -11.40
N GLY A 91 -13.44 -19.94 -10.17
CA GLY A 91 -13.65 -20.82 -9.03
C GLY A 91 -13.83 -20.05 -7.72
N THR A 92 -13.79 -20.76 -6.60
CA THR A 92 -13.81 -20.19 -5.24
C THR A 92 -12.48 -20.46 -4.57
N ILE A 93 -11.88 -19.44 -3.96
CA ILE A 93 -10.64 -19.54 -3.18
C ILE A 93 -11.00 -19.33 -1.71
N LEU A 94 -10.45 -20.16 -0.82
CA LEU A 94 -10.46 -19.92 0.62
C LEU A 94 -9.13 -19.27 0.99
N LEU A 95 -9.19 -17.99 1.38
CA LEU A 95 -8.08 -17.25 1.96
C LEU A 95 -8.31 -17.14 3.46
N GLY A 96 -7.25 -17.28 4.24
CA GLY A 96 -7.31 -17.11 5.68
C GLY A 96 -5.90 -17.01 6.26
N THR A 97 -5.76 -16.12 7.23
CA THR A 97 -4.55 -15.97 8.03
C THR A 97 -4.39 -17.17 8.97
N VAL A 98 -3.16 -17.64 9.17
CA VAL A 98 -2.89 -18.80 10.02
C VAL A 98 -3.24 -18.52 11.48
N ALA A 99 -3.58 -19.57 12.23
CA ALA A 99 -3.98 -19.43 13.63
C ALA A 99 -2.87 -18.78 14.48
N GLY A 100 -3.20 -17.69 15.17
CA GLY A 100 -2.28 -16.92 16.00
C GLY A 100 -1.56 -15.78 15.27
N ASP A 101 -1.79 -15.62 13.96
CA ASP A 101 -1.30 -14.48 13.19
C ASP A 101 -2.41 -13.43 13.03
N LEU A 102 -2.03 -12.16 13.24
CA LEU A 102 -2.91 -11.00 13.30
C LEU A 102 -2.78 -10.10 12.07
N HIS A 103 -1.90 -10.44 11.13
CA HIS A 103 -1.75 -9.69 9.88
C HIS A 103 -2.89 -10.09 8.91
N ASP A 104 -3.81 -9.15 8.65
CA ASP A 104 -4.90 -9.25 7.67
C ASP A 104 -4.68 -8.21 6.56
#